data_AF-A0A6M0R9J3-F1
#
_entry.id   AF-A0A6M0R9J3-F1
#
_cell.length_a   1.000
_cell.length_b   1.000
_cell.length_c   1.000
_cell.angle_alpha   90.00
_cell.angle_beta   90.00
_cell.angle_gamma   90.00
#
_symmetry.space_group_name_H-M   'P 1'
#
loop_
_entity.id
_entity.type
_entity.pdbx_description
1 polymer ?
#
loop_
_entity_poly.entity_id
_entity_poly.type
_entity_poly.pdbx_seq_one_letter_code
_entity_poly.pdbx_strand_id
1 'polypeptide(L)'
;MTLNKKMVCILFLILMVFVTTVTYVCSRNIVSKNLIEDGNIYMNKSQYKEAIAIYREALKYNKNNNTENMLKLAETMERSKTAYNRGIINYKKKNYLEAINCFQMVFNKDTIRYENSQNKLNECVNKYVEENMEQAQKYINDLNFKEAEKYLNNILKIDSDNEKAIRLKKKIIS
;
A
#
# COMPACT_ATOMS: atom_id res chain seq x y z
N MET A 1 -6.06 -52.57 -43.36
CA MET A 1 -5.89 -52.74 -41.90
C MET A 1 -7.21 -52.35 -41.24
N THR A 2 -8.06 -53.32 -40.91
CA THR A 2 -9.35 -53.05 -40.26
C THR A 2 -9.12 -52.69 -38.80
N LEU A 3 -9.65 -51.55 -38.36
CA LEU A 3 -9.53 -51.13 -36.97
C LEU A 3 -10.29 -52.13 -36.09
N ASN A 4 -9.62 -52.69 -35.09
CA ASN A 4 -10.23 -53.63 -34.15
C ASN A 4 -11.40 -52.92 -33.42
N LYS A 5 -12.57 -53.57 -33.27
CA LYS A 5 -13.71 -53.04 -32.50
C LYS A 5 -13.30 -52.54 -31.10
N LYS A 6 -12.33 -53.22 -30.46
CA LYS A 6 -11.73 -52.78 -29.19
C LYS A 6 -10.95 -51.47 -29.33
N MET A 7 -10.18 -51.29 -30.41
CA MET A 7 -9.49 -50.03 -30.73
C MET A 7 -10.47 -48.88 -30.97
N VAL A 8 -11.56 -49.12 -31.71
CA VAL A 8 -12.60 -48.10 -31.95
C VAL A 8 -13.24 -47.64 -30.63
N CYS A 9 -13.55 -48.57 -29.72
CA CYS A 9 -14.08 -48.23 -28.40
C CYS A 9 -13.09 -47.41 -27.56
N ILE A 10 -11.80 -47.77 -27.58
CA ILE A 10 -10.76 -47.03 -26.84
C ILE A 10 -10.62 -45.60 -27.36
N LEU A 11 -10.60 -45.40 -28.68
CA LEU A 11 -10.52 -44.07 -29.29
C LEU A 11 -11.73 -43.20 -28.92
N PHE A 12 -12.93 -43.79 -28.87
CA PHE A 12 -14.14 -43.08 -28.46
C PHE A 12 -14.10 -42.66 -26.99
N LEU A 13 -13.60 -43.51 -26.10
CA LEU A 13 -13.41 -43.17 -24.67
C LEU A 13 -12.41 -42.03 -24.49
N ILE A 14 -11.27 -42.07 -25.20
CA ILE A 14 -10.27 -41.00 -25.18
C ILE A 14 -10.89 -39.67 -25.65
N LEU A 15 -11.70 -39.70 -26.71
CA LEU A 15 -12.38 -38.51 -27.22
C LEU A 15 -13.38 -37.93 -26.19
N MET A 16 -14.15 -38.77 -25.50
CA MET A 16 -15.06 -38.30 -24.44
C MET A 16 -14.31 -37.68 -23.27
N VAL A 17 -13.19 -38.26 -22.83
CA VAL A 17 -12.35 -37.68 -21.77
C VAL A 17 -11.75 -36.35 -22.23
N PHE A 18 -11.35 -36.24 -23.50
CA PHE A 18 -10.84 -35.00 -24.07
C PHE A 18 -11.90 -33.90 -24.14
N VAL A 19 -13.11 -34.20 -24.63
CA VAL A 19 -14.20 -33.22 -24.70
C VAL A 19 -14.62 -32.74 -23.30
N THR A 20 -14.71 -33.65 -22.33
CA THR A 20 -15.06 -33.29 -20.94
C THR A 20 -13.97 -32.47 -20.25
N THR A 21 -12.69 -32.78 -20.47
CA THR A 21 -11.58 -31.98 -19.92
C THR A 21 -11.50 -30.60 -20.56
N VAL A 22 -11.67 -30.48 -21.88
CA VAL A 22 -11.67 -29.19 -22.60
C VAL A 22 -12.83 -28.31 -22.15
N THR A 23 -14.05 -28.85 -22.08
CA THR A 23 -15.23 -28.09 -21.63
C THR A 23 -15.10 -27.62 -20.18
N TYR A 24 -14.57 -28.47 -19.29
CA TYR A 24 -14.28 -28.10 -17.91
C TYR A 24 -13.25 -26.97 -17.79
N VAL A 25 -12.14 -27.05 -18.53
CA VAL A 25 -11.11 -25.98 -18.53
C VAL A 25 -11.67 -24.68 -19.10
N CYS A 26 -12.45 -24.75 -20.18
CA CYS A 26 -13.07 -23.58 -20.80
C CYS A 26 -14.03 -22.87 -19.82
N SER A 27 -14.90 -23.64 -19.14
CA SER A 27 -15.83 -23.12 -18.14
C SER A 27 -15.10 -22.39 -17.00
N ARG A 28 -14.03 -22.98 -16.45
CA ARG A 28 -13.22 -22.35 -15.40
C ARG A 28 -12.58 -21.05 -15.85
N ASN A 29 -12.07 -21.00 -17.08
CA ASN A 29 -11.45 -19.80 -17.63
C ASN A 29 -12.46 -18.65 -17.80
N ILE A 30 -13.69 -18.96 -18.21
CA ILE A 30 -14.77 -17.96 -18.33
C ILE A 30 -15.12 -17.39 -16.96
N VAL A 31 -15.33 -18.25 -15.96
CA VAL A 31 -15.64 -17.80 -14.58
C VAL A 31 -14.51 -16.92 -14.03
N SER A 32 -13.26 -17.35 -14.18
CA SER A 32 -12.11 -16.55 -13.76
C SER A 32 -12.05 -15.18 -14.46
N LYS A 33 -12.35 -15.12 -15.76
CA LYS A 33 -12.33 -13.86 -16.52
C LYS A 33 -13.39 -12.89 -16.00
N ASN A 34 -14.62 -13.37 -15.80
CA ASN A 34 -15.70 -12.53 -15.27
C ASN A 34 -15.37 -11.99 -13.87
N LEU A 35 -14.80 -12.83 -13.00
CA LEU A 35 -14.33 -12.39 -11.67
C LEU A 35 -13.24 -11.32 -11.79
N ILE A 36 -12.29 -11.45 -12.73
CA ILE A 36 -11.25 -10.42 -12.94
C ILE A 36 -11.89 -9.08 -13.37
N GLU A 37 -12.90 -9.12 -14.24
CA GLU A 37 -13.64 -7.93 -14.67
C GLU A 37 -14.37 -7.27 -13.49
N ASP A 38 -15.03 -8.05 -12.64
CA ASP A 38 -15.67 -7.55 -11.42
C ASP A 38 -14.66 -6.93 -10.45
N GLY A 39 -13.51 -7.59 -10.26
CA GLY A 39 -12.41 -7.07 -9.44
C GLY A 39 -11.90 -5.72 -9.95
N ASN A 40 -11.78 -5.57 -11.28
CA ASN A 40 -11.39 -4.31 -11.91
C ASN A 40 -12.43 -3.20 -11.70
N ILE A 41 -13.72 -3.54 -11.71
CA ILE A 41 -14.80 -2.58 -11.39
C ILE A 41 -14.64 -2.07 -9.95
N TYR A 42 -14.41 -2.98 -8.98
CA TYR A 42 -14.15 -2.59 -7.59
C TYR A 42 -12.86 -1.75 -7.43
N MET A 43 -11.80 -2.07 -8.17
CA MET A 43 -10.57 -1.26 -8.21
C MET A 43 -10.86 0.17 -8.67
N ASN A 44 -11.61 0.33 -9.76
CA ASN A 44 -11.96 1.65 -10.31
C ASN A 44 -12.83 2.46 -9.33
N LYS A 45 -13.67 1.80 -8.53
CA LYS A 45 -14.47 2.41 -7.47
C LYS A 45 -13.68 2.67 -6.17
N SER A 46 -12.39 2.37 -6.12
CA SER A 46 -11.56 2.43 -4.91
C SER A 46 -12.06 1.56 -3.74
N GLN A 47 -12.78 0.49 -4.07
CA GLN A 47 -13.31 -0.54 -3.19
C GLN A 47 -12.32 -1.71 -3.14
N TYR A 48 -11.12 -1.44 -2.60
CA TYR A 48 -9.99 -2.36 -2.74
C TYR A 48 -10.16 -3.65 -1.94
N LYS A 49 -10.87 -3.64 -0.80
CA LYS A 49 -11.14 -4.86 -0.01
C LYS A 49 -12.00 -5.85 -0.80
N GLU A 50 -13.01 -5.35 -1.48
CA GLU A 50 -13.89 -6.09 -2.36
C GLU A 50 -13.09 -6.62 -3.57
N ALA A 51 -12.27 -5.76 -4.20
CA ALA A 51 -11.38 -6.19 -5.28
C ALA A 51 -10.42 -7.32 -4.86
N ILE A 52 -9.80 -7.22 -3.67
CA ILE A 52 -8.93 -8.26 -3.09
C ILE A 52 -9.69 -9.59 -2.97
N ALA A 53 -10.91 -9.57 -2.44
CA ALA A 53 -11.71 -10.77 -2.26
C ALA A 53 -12.02 -11.43 -3.62
N ILE A 54 -12.43 -10.63 -4.60
CA ILE A 54 -12.75 -11.11 -5.95
C ILE A 54 -11.52 -11.65 -6.68
N TYR A 55 -10.37 -10.98 -6.63
CA TYR A 55 -9.15 -11.51 -7.26
C TYR A 55 -8.65 -12.81 -6.61
N ARG A 56 -8.77 -12.94 -5.28
CA ARG A 56 -8.48 -14.20 -4.59
C ARG A 56 -9.42 -15.32 -5.04
N GLU A 57 -10.68 -15.00 -5.31
CA GLU A 57 -11.64 -15.96 -5.84
C GLU A 57 -11.29 -16.36 -7.28
N ALA A 58 -10.96 -15.40 -8.15
CA ALA A 58 -10.53 -15.67 -9.52
C ALA A 58 -9.34 -16.64 -9.57
N LEU A 59 -8.36 -16.47 -8.67
CA LEU A 59 -7.18 -17.34 -8.57
C LEU A 59 -7.50 -18.80 -8.19
N LYS A 60 -8.67 -19.07 -7.57
CA LYS A 60 -9.13 -20.45 -7.32
C LYS A 60 -9.52 -21.15 -8.63
N TYR A 61 -10.07 -20.40 -9.58
CA TYR A 61 -10.50 -20.92 -10.87
C TYR A 61 -9.37 -20.99 -11.88
N ASN A 62 -8.52 -19.97 -11.97
CA ASN A 62 -7.37 -19.96 -12.85
C ASN A 62 -6.20 -19.20 -12.21
N LYS A 63 -5.20 -19.95 -11.74
CA LYS A 63 -4.00 -19.37 -11.18
C LYS A 63 -3.09 -18.87 -12.29
N ASN A 64 -2.89 -17.56 -12.36
CA ASN A 64 -2.00 -16.94 -13.32
C ASN A 64 -1.32 -15.68 -12.73
N ASN A 65 -0.15 -15.34 -13.28
CA ASN A 65 0.68 -14.25 -12.77
C ASN A 65 0.01 -12.88 -12.91
N ASN A 66 -0.83 -12.68 -13.93
CA ASN A 66 -1.50 -11.40 -14.16
C ASN A 66 -2.51 -11.11 -13.02
N THR A 67 -3.37 -12.08 -12.69
CA THR A 67 -4.31 -11.96 -11.58
C THR A 67 -3.62 -11.87 -10.22
N GLU A 68 -2.49 -12.56 -10.02
CA GLU A 68 -1.68 -12.39 -8.81
C GLU A 68 -1.12 -10.96 -8.69
N ASN A 69 -0.67 -10.37 -9.80
CA ASN A 69 -0.21 -8.98 -9.82
C ASN A 69 -1.35 -7.98 -9.55
N MET A 70 -2.55 -8.22 -10.09
CA MET A 70 -3.75 -7.43 -9.79
C MET A 70 -4.12 -7.50 -8.31
N LEU A 71 -4.07 -8.69 -7.71
CA LEU A 71 -4.28 -8.87 -6.26
C LEU A 71 -3.26 -8.07 -5.44
N LYS A 72 -1.97 -8.20 -5.75
CA LYS A 72 -0.90 -7.46 -5.05
C LYS A 72 -1.07 -5.94 -5.18
N LEU A 73 -1.51 -5.47 -6.34
CA LEU A 73 -1.82 -4.06 -6.56
C LEU A 73 -2.99 -3.63 -5.67
N ALA A 74 -4.09 -4.38 -5.65
CA ALA A 74 -5.25 -4.10 -4.80
C ALA A 74 -4.89 -4.04 -3.31
N GLU A 75 -4.08 -4.99 -2.83
CA GLU A 75 -3.57 -4.99 -1.45
C GLU A 75 -2.70 -3.76 -1.14
N THR A 76 -1.89 -3.33 -2.11
CA THR A 76 -1.06 -2.12 -1.97
C THR A 76 -1.90 -0.85 -1.94
N MET A 77 -2.91 -0.76 -2.81
CA MET A 77 -3.85 0.36 -2.84
C MET A 77 -4.69 0.45 -1.54
N GLU A 78 -5.08 -0.68 -0.97
CA GLU A 78 -5.80 -0.69 0.31
C GLU A 78 -4.91 -0.24 1.48
N ARG A 79 -3.64 -0.67 1.51
CA ARG A 79 -2.67 -0.16 2.48
C ARG A 79 -2.46 1.33 2.31
N SER A 80 -2.32 1.81 1.09
CA SER A 80 -2.18 3.24 0.77
C SER A 80 -3.38 4.06 1.28
N LYS A 81 -4.61 3.62 0.98
CA LYS A 81 -5.86 4.22 1.49
C LYS A 81 -5.90 4.26 3.01
N THR A 82 -5.54 3.16 3.66
CA THR A 82 -5.52 3.05 5.12
C THR A 82 -4.48 3.99 5.73
N ALA A 83 -3.27 4.03 5.16
CA ALA A 83 -2.19 4.91 5.60
C ALA A 83 -2.61 6.39 5.50
N TYR A 84 -3.16 6.79 4.35
CA TYR A 84 -3.69 8.14 4.17
C TYR A 84 -4.75 8.50 5.21
N ASN A 85 -5.77 7.63 5.40
CA ASN A 85 -6.83 7.88 6.35
C ASN A 85 -6.32 8.00 7.80
N ARG A 86 -5.37 7.15 8.20
CA ARG A 86 -4.72 7.25 9.51
C ARG A 86 -3.89 8.53 9.65
N GLY A 87 -3.18 8.93 8.59
CA GLY A 87 -2.46 10.20 8.54
C GLY A 87 -3.38 11.39 8.79
N ILE A 88 -4.54 11.44 8.12
CA ILE A 88 -5.54 12.49 8.33
C ILE A 88 -6.09 12.50 9.76
N ILE A 89 -6.34 11.32 10.35
CA ILE A 89 -6.79 11.23 11.75
C ILE A 89 -5.72 11.78 12.71
N ASN A 90 -4.46 11.38 12.55
CA ASN A 90 -3.36 11.86 13.39
C ASN A 90 -3.09 13.35 13.20
N TYR A 91 -3.14 13.84 11.97
CA TYR A 91 -3.03 15.27 11.66
C TYR A 91 -4.10 16.09 12.38
N LYS A 92 -5.37 15.66 12.34
CA LYS A 92 -6.48 16.33 13.05
C LYS A 92 -6.29 16.32 14.57
N LYS A 93 -5.66 15.27 15.11
CA LYS A 93 -5.29 15.16 16.53
C LYS A 93 -4.03 15.96 16.89
N LYS A 94 -3.36 16.59 15.92
CA LYS A 94 -2.04 17.24 16.06
C LYS A 94 -0.91 16.27 16.46
N ASN A 95 -1.11 14.97 16.25
CA ASN A 95 -0.07 13.97 16.41
C ASN A 95 0.79 13.96 15.13
N TYR A 96 1.60 15.01 14.94
CA TYR A 96 2.27 15.25 13.66
C TYR A 96 3.31 14.17 13.32
N LEU A 97 4.01 13.59 14.31
CA LEU A 97 4.97 12.51 14.06
C LEU A 97 4.29 11.25 13.50
N GLU A 98 3.19 10.81 14.12
CA GLU A 98 2.41 9.67 13.63
C GLU A 98 1.79 9.97 12.26
N ALA A 99 1.36 11.22 12.04
CA ALA A 99 0.84 11.65 10.74
C ALA A 99 1.91 11.57 9.65
N ILE A 100 3.14 12.04 9.90
CA ILE A 100 4.31 11.95 9.00
C ILE A 100 4.54 10.50 8.60
N ASN A 101 4.65 9.60 9.59
CA ASN A 101 4.89 8.18 9.35
C ASN A 101 3.77 7.56 8.48
N CYS A 102 2.51 7.94 8.71
CA CYS A 102 1.40 7.46 7.91
C CYS A 102 1.42 7.99 6.48
N PHE A 103 1.68 9.29 6.28
CA PHE A 103 1.68 9.88 4.93
C PHE A 103 2.86 9.39 4.07
N GLN A 104 4.01 9.09 4.66
CA GLN A 104 5.16 8.47 3.96
C GLN A 104 4.84 7.07 3.40
N MET A 105 3.86 6.37 3.97
CA MET A 105 3.45 5.04 3.51
C MET A 105 2.43 5.08 2.35
N VAL A 106 1.95 6.26 1.94
CA VAL A 106 0.99 6.40 0.84
C VAL A 106 1.70 6.08 -0.47
N PHE A 107 1.12 5.17 -1.25
CA PHE A 107 1.76 4.63 -2.45
C PHE A 107 1.73 5.67 -3.57
N ASN A 108 2.87 5.86 -4.25
CA ASN A 108 3.01 6.87 -5.30
C ASN A 108 2.11 6.66 -6.54
N LYS A 109 1.64 5.45 -6.79
CA LYS A 109 0.65 5.18 -7.86
C LYS A 109 -0.81 5.33 -7.40
N ASP A 110 -1.06 5.63 -6.12
CA ASP A 110 -2.39 6.02 -5.64
C ASP A 110 -2.67 7.47 -6.01
N THR A 111 -2.98 7.71 -7.28
CA THR A 111 -3.17 9.05 -7.86
C THR A 111 -4.27 9.87 -7.18
N ILE A 112 -5.17 9.21 -6.43
CA ILE A 112 -6.25 9.86 -5.70
C ILE A 112 -5.72 10.53 -4.42
N ARG A 113 -4.77 9.89 -3.72
CA ARG A 113 -4.36 10.28 -2.36
C ARG A 113 -2.94 10.79 -2.28
N TYR A 114 -2.08 10.40 -3.22
CA TYR A 114 -0.64 10.62 -3.12
C TYR A 114 -0.30 12.11 -3.04
N GLU A 115 -0.77 12.94 -3.98
CA GLU A 115 -0.46 14.37 -3.98
C GLU A 115 -0.91 15.06 -2.67
N ASN A 116 -2.15 14.80 -2.25
CA ASN A 116 -2.65 15.34 -0.99
C ASN A 116 -1.84 14.86 0.21
N SER A 117 -1.42 13.59 0.21
CA SER A 117 -0.56 13.05 1.27
C SER A 117 0.79 13.74 1.34
N GLN A 118 1.41 14.08 0.19
CA GLN A 118 2.68 14.80 0.15
C GLN A 118 2.53 16.24 0.67
N ASN A 119 1.44 16.92 0.29
CA ASN A 119 1.14 18.25 0.81
C ASN A 119 0.95 18.22 2.33
N LYS A 120 0.17 17.25 2.84
CA LYS A 120 -0.03 17.07 4.29
C LYS A 120 1.23 16.62 5.02
N LEU A 121 2.07 15.80 4.40
CA LEU A 121 3.37 15.42 4.94
C LEU A 121 4.23 16.66 5.18
N ASN A 122 4.35 17.54 4.18
CA ASN A 122 5.12 18.79 4.31
C ASN A 122 4.57 19.71 5.41
N GLU A 123 3.23 19.86 5.49
CA GLU A 123 2.61 20.60 6.58
C GLU A 123 2.93 20.00 7.96
N CYS A 124 2.86 18.67 8.10
CA CYS A 124 3.17 17.99 9.36
C CYS A 124 4.64 18.16 9.75
N VAL A 125 5.57 18.02 8.80
CA VAL A 125 7.01 18.22 9.04
C VAL A 125 7.25 19.63 9.54
N ASN A 126 6.71 20.65 8.88
CA ASN A 126 6.87 22.03 9.30
C ASN A 126 6.34 22.27 10.72
N LYS A 127 5.15 21.75 11.04
CA LYS A 127 4.55 21.88 12.38
C LYS A 127 5.34 21.14 13.45
N TYR A 128 5.77 19.93 13.17
CA TYR A 128 6.59 19.13 14.09
C TYR A 128 7.94 19.82 14.36
N VAL A 129 8.58 20.38 13.33
CA VAL A 129 9.82 21.12 13.48
C VAL A 129 9.61 22.39 14.30
N GLU A 130 8.55 23.16 14.04
CA GLU A 130 8.19 24.37 14.78
C GLU A 130 8.00 24.05 16.28
N GLU A 131 7.19 23.05 16.61
CA GLU A 131 6.93 22.64 18.00
C GLU A 131 8.19 22.18 18.73
N ASN A 132 9.01 21.34 18.09
CA ASN A 132 10.26 20.88 18.71
C ASN A 132 11.27 22.03 18.86
N MET A 133 11.31 22.98 17.91
CA MET A 133 12.20 24.13 17.98
C MET A 133 11.82 25.06 19.14
N GLU A 134 10.53 25.31 19.32
CA GLU A 134 10.02 26.10 20.45
C GLU A 134 10.39 25.47 21.78
N GLN A 135 10.16 24.16 21.94
CA GLN A 135 10.55 23.44 23.15
C GLN A 135 12.07 23.47 23.38
N ALA A 136 12.87 23.26 22.34
CA ALA A 136 14.31 23.34 22.43
C ALA A 136 14.76 24.72 22.95
N GLN A 137 14.21 25.80 22.38
CA GLN A 137 14.55 27.17 22.79
C GLN A 137 14.12 27.47 24.23
N LYS A 138 12.95 26.96 24.65
CA LYS A 138 12.51 27.06 26.05
C LYS A 138 13.51 26.41 27.00
N TYR A 139 13.90 25.16 26.74
CA TYR A 139 14.87 24.47 27.59
C TYR A 139 16.27 25.11 27.56
N ILE A 140 16.68 25.72 26.44
CA ILE A 140 17.90 26.52 26.37
C ILE A 140 17.84 27.72 27.32
N ASN A 141 16.72 28.45 27.32
CA ASN A 141 16.53 29.60 28.21
C ASN A 141 16.51 29.17 29.69
N ASP A 142 15.99 27.98 29.97
CA ASP A 142 15.98 27.35 31.29
C ASP A 142 17.33 26.69 31.67
N LEU A 143 18.38 26.84 30.83
CA LEU A 143 19.71 26.23 30.98
C LEU A 143 19.70 24.68 31.05
N ASN A 144 18.61 24.04 30.63
CA ASN A 144 18.48 22.59 30.57
C ASN A 144 18.89 22.07 29.18
N PHE A 145 20.19 22.05 28.92
CA PHE A 145 20.73 21.69 27.61
C PHE A 145 20.47 20.24 27.19
N LYS A 146 20.33 19.31 28.16
CA LYS A 146 20.05 17.91 27.87
C LYS A 146 18.65 17.74 27.23
N GLU A 147 17.63 18.36 27.79
CA GLU A 147 16.29 18.31 27.17
C GLU A 147 16.26 19.11 25.88
N ALA A 148 16.93 20.26 25.80
CA ALA A 148 17.04 21.01 24.55
C ALA A 148 17.63 20.14 23.42
N GLU A 149 18.72 19.42 23.68
CA GLU A 149 19.36 18.54 22.71
C GLU A 149 18.41 17.45 22.21
N LYS A 150 17.58 16.88 23.10
CA LYS A 150 16.58 15.87 22.73
C LYS A 150 15.58 16.39 21.70
N TYR A 151 15.04 17.60 21.87
CA TYR A 151 14.12 18.20 20.91
C TYR A 151 14.81 18.56 19.58
N LEU A 152 16.07 19.02 19.62
CA LEU A 152 16.86 19.23 18.40
C LEU A 152 17.14 17.92 17.65
N ASN A 153 17.43 16.84 18.37
CA ASN A 153 17.60 15.51 17.78
C ASN A 153 16.31 14.97 17.16
N ASN A 154 15.15 15.30 17.72
CA ASN A 154 13.87 14.94 17.12
C ASN A 154 13.67 15.61 15.76
N ILE A 155 14.06 16.88 15.62
CA ILE A 155 14.04 17.59 14.34
C ILE A 155 14.95 16.89 13.33
N LEU A 156 16.22 16.65 13.72
CA LEU A 156 17.24 16.08 12.83
C LEU A 156 16.96 14.63 12.40
N LYS A 157 16.07 13.91 13.08
CA LYS A 157 15.59 12.60 12.64
C LYS A 157 14.63 12.69 11.44
N ILE A 158 13.90 13.80 11.32
CA ILE A 158 12.89 14.02 10.27
C ILE A 158 13.46 14.89 9.14
N ASP A 159 14.23 15.90 9.51
CA ASP A 159 14.89 16.86 8.62
C ASP A 159 16.36 16.96 9.03
N SER A 160 17.19 16.06 8.50
CA SER A 160 18.61 15.93 8.88
C SER A 160 19.44 17.16 8.55
N ASP A 161 18.98 17.96 7.57
CA ASP A 161 19.70 19.11 7.04
C ASP A 161 19.15 20.43 7.62
N ASN A 162 18.34 20.36 8.69
CA ASN A 162 17.77 21.53 9.33
C ASN A 162 18.86 22.44 9.92
N GLU A 163 19.26 23.47 9.17
CA GLU A 163 20.37 24.36 9.53
C GLU A 163 20.21 25.01 10.91
N LYS A 164 18.97 25.42 11.24
CA LYS A 164 18.66 26.06 12.53
C LYS A 164 18.91 25.09 13.68
N ALA A 165 18.41 23.85 13.57
CA ALA A 165 18.61 22.83 14.61
C ALA A 165 20.09 22.46 14.74
N ILE A 166 20.81 22.29 13.63
CA ILE A 166 22.26 22.02 13.62
C ILE A 166 23.02 23.13 14.34
N ARG A 167 22.73 24.40 14.02
CA ARG A 167 23.41 25.56 14.62
C ARG A 167 23.15 25.67 16.11
N LEU A 168 21.90 25.54 16.54
CA LEU A 168 21.54 25.59 17.96
C LEU A 168 22.18 24.45 18.74
N LYS A 169 22.20 23.24 18.17
CA LYS A 169 22.83 22.07 18.80
C LYS A 169 24.33 22.29 19.05
N LYS A 170 25.06 22.88 18.10
CA LYS A 170 26.47 23.23 18.28
C LYS A 170 26.69 24.24 19.42
N LYS A 171 25.79 25.23 19.56
CA LYS A 171 25.89 26.28 20.59
C LYS A 171 25.69 25.78 22.02
N ILE A 172 24.92 24.72 22.23
CA ILE A 172 24.63 24.18 23.58
C ILE A 172 25.65 23.12 24.02
N ILE A 173 26.49 22.63 23.11
CA ILE A 173 27.55 21.65 23.38
C ILE A 173 28.92 22.35 23.55
N SER A 174 29.08 23.55 22.99
CA SER A 174 30.26 24.41 23.17
C SER A 174 30.28 25.05 24.56
#